data_AF-A0A7S0EZN6-F1
#
_entry.id   AF-A0A7S0EZN6-F1
#
_cell.length_a   1.000
_cell.length_b   1.000
_cell.length_c   1.000
_cell.angle_alpha   90.00
_cell.angle_beta   90.00
_cell.angle_gamma   90.00
#
_symmetry.space_group_name_H-M   'P 1'
#
loop_
_entity.id
_entity.type
_entity.pdbx_description
1 polymer ?
#
loop_
_entity_poly.entity_id
_entity_poly.type
_entity_poly.pdbx_seq_one_letter_code
_entity_poly.pdbx_strand_id
1 'polypeptide(L)'
;PHRVLPSRSSRWCHTARAMAAVQLSEALASNQLVTFRWYAQQYGVPAEEAKATLQEYVDANDSLHAVYLLAGRVKGDNRVQYKLVEAAKLDEAKQAFESVTCHVYSVHAAKPSSGEAMWSLNHQQDRGLYAQLGRETNCLIDNRWSAVKCRQAVLRKGGRKQPQPA
;
A
#
# COMPACT_ATOMS: atom_id res chain seq x y z
N PRO A 1 -5.36 -24.33 40.96
CA PRO A 1 -4.56 -23.40 40.13
C PRO A 1 -4.34 -23.95 38.71
N HIS A 2 -5.30 -23.73 37.81
CA HIS A 2 -5.18 -24.13 36.41
C HIS A 2 -4.27 -23.14 35.68
N ARG A 3 -3.10 -23.63 35.24
CA ARG A 3 -2.15 -22.87 34.43
C ARG A 3 -2.71 -22.82 33.00
N VAL A 4 -3.30 -21.70 32.62
CA VAL A 4 -3.70 -21.43 31.24
C VAL A 4 -2.42 -21.27 30.42
N LEU A 5 -2.13 -22.24 29.55
CA LEU A 5 -1.06 -22.09 28.55
C LEU A 5 -1.50 -21.03 27.53
N PRO A 6 -0.63 -20.09 27.15
CA PRO A 6 -0.98 -19.08 26.16
C PRO A 6 -1.24 -19.75 24.80
N SER A 7 -2.37 -19.38 24.19
CA SER A 7 -2.77 -19.74 22.84
C SER A 7 -1.62 -19.59 21.85
N ARG A 8 -1.38 -20.63 21.04
CA ARG A 8 -0.38 -20.61 19.95
C ARG A 8 -0.59 -19.47 18.95
N SER A 9 -1.76 -18.81 18.93
CA SER A 9 -2.06 -17.65 18.10
C SER A 9 -1.31 -16.37 18.49
N SER A 10 -0.82 -16.25 19.72
CA SER A 10 -0.29 -14.98 20.26
C SER A 10 1.21 -14.77 20.02
N ARG A 11 1.96 -15.83 19.67
CA ARG A 11 3.40 -15.72 19.38
C ARG A 11 3.67 -15.27 17.94
N TRP A 12 2.79 -15.62 17.00
CA TRP A 12 2.95 -15.31 15.58
C TRP A 12 2.70 -13.84 15.26
N CYS A 13 1.78 -13.17 15.98
CA CYS A 13 1.46 -11.76 15.75
C CYS A 13 2.58 -10.80 16.18
N HIS A 14 3.34 -11.14 17.24
CA HIS A 14 4.49 -10.32 17.67
C HIS A 14 5.66 -10.45 16.68
N THR A 15 5.96 -11.67 16.21
CA THR A 15 7.03 -11.91 15.24
C THR A 15 6.74 -11.25 13.89
N ALA A 16 5.51 -11.36 13.38
CA ALA A 16 5.13 -10.73 12.12
C ALA A 16 5.25 -9.20 12.19
N ARG A 17 4.79 -8.58 13.28
CA ARG A 17 4.94 -7.13 13.52
C ARG A 17 6.40 -6.71 13.62
N ALA A 18 7.23 -7.46 14.34
CA ALA A 18 8.65 -7.17 14.45
C ALA A 18 9.34 -7.23 13.07
N MET A 19 9.02 -8.23 12.23
CA MET A 19 9.55 -8.31 10.88
C MET A 19 9.09 -7.13 10.00
N ALA A 20 7.81 -6.76 10.08
CA ALA A 20 7.27 -5.62 9.33
C ALA A 20 7.97 -4.31 9.69
N ALA A 21 8.25 -4.07 10.99
CA ALA A 21 8.99 -2.90 11.44
C ALA A 21 10.44 -2.88 10.90
N VAL A 22 11.13 -4.03 10.91
CA VAL A 22 12.48 -4.16 10.32
C VAL A 22 12.46 -3.86 8.82
N GLN A 23 11.52 -4.46 8.09
CA GLN A 23 11.35 -4.23 6.65
C GLN A 23 11.10 -2.74 6.33
N LEU A 24 10.24 -2.06 7.09
CA LEU A 24 9.97 -0.64 6.90
C LEU A 24 11.19 0.23 7.21
N SER A 25 11.93 -0.09 8.27
CA SER A 25 13.17 0.60 8.61
C SER A 25 14.21 0.48 7.49
N GLU A 26 14.43 -0.72 6.96
CA GLU A 26 15.36 -0.97 5.84
C GLU A 26 14.91 -0.27 4.55
N ALA A 27 13.60 -0.32 4.26
CA ALA A 27 13.03 0.33 3.10
C ALA A 27 13.14 1.86 3.16
N LEU A 28 12.93 2.45 4.35
CA LEU A 28 13.11 3.89 4.57
C LEU A 28 14.57 4.30 4.50
N ALA A 29 15.50 3.50 5.03
CA ALA A 29 16.93 3.76 4.87
C ALA A 29 17.34 3.78 3.39
N SER A 30 16.77 2.90 2.57
CA SER A 30 17.10 2.76 1.15
C SER A 30 16.42 3.81 0.26
N ASN A 31 15.16 4.16 0.53
CA ASN A 31 14.34 4.97 -0.37
C ASN A 31 13.95 6.35 0.18
N GLN A 32 14.29 6.66 1.43
CA GLN A 32 13.86 7.85 2.21
C GLN A 32 12.35 7.95 2.48
N LEU A 33 11.52 7.29 1.69
CA LEU A 33 10.08 7.18 1.86
C LEU A 33 9.58 5.80 1.41
N VAL A 34 8.43 5.41 1.92
CA VAL A 34 7.73 4.17 1.53
C VAL A 34 6.25 4.47 1.36
N THR A 35 5.66 4.07 0.23
CA THR A 35 4.19 4.10 0.04
C THR A 35 3.59 2.74 0.38
N PHE A 36 2.31 2.69 0.76
CA PHE A 36 1.64 1.41 1.03
C PHE A 36 1.67 0.49 -0.20
N ARG A 37 1.55 1.08 -1.40
CA ARG A 37 1.61 0.35 -2.67
C ARG A 37 2.98 -0.25 -2.88
N TRP A 38 4.03 0.54 -2.67
CA TRP A 38 5.39 0.07 -2.84
C TRP A 38 5.70 -1.09 -1.89
N TYR A 39 5.30 -0.93 -0.63
CA TYR A 39 5.47 -1.96 0.40
C TYR A 39 4.72 -3.25 0.04
N ALA A 40 3.45 -3.15 -0.37
CA ALA A 40 2.64 -4.29 -0.80
C ALA A 40 3.30 -5.09 -1.92
N GLN A 41 3.82 -4.39 -2.93
CA GLN A 41 4.49 -5.04 -4.07
C GLN A 41 5.86 -5.62 -3.70
N GLN A 42 6.64 -4.91 -2.88
CA GLN A 42 7.98 -5.33 -2.48
C GLN A 42 7.98 -6.57 -1.59
N TYR A 43 7.06 -6.63 -0.62
CA TYR A 43 7.01 -7.72 0.37
C TYR A 43 5.88 -8.73 0.11
N GLY A 44 5.11 -8.53 -0.97
CA GLY A 44 4.09 -9.48 -1.41
C GLY A 44 2.94 -9.62 -0.41
N VAL A 45 2.42 -8.49 0.07
CA VAL A 45 1.28 -8.44 1.00
C VAL A 45 0.08 -7.74 0.37
N PRO A 46 -1.16 -8.05 0.78
CA PRO A 46 -2.35 -7.32 0.35
C PRO A 46 -2.26 -5.82 0.66
N ALA A 47 -2.86 -4.99 -0.19
CA ALA A 47 -2.83 -3.54 -0.02
C ALA A 47 -3.42 -3.06 1.31
N GLU A 48 -4.48 -3.70 1.82
CA GLU A 48 -5.06 -3.37 3.12
C GLU A 48 -4.12 -3.72 4.28
N GLU A 49 -3.40 -4.83 4.17
CA GLU A 49 -2.39 -5.21 5.16
C GLU A 49 -1.24 -4.20 5.15
N ALA A 50 -0.74 -3.82 3.96
CA ALA A 50 0.28 -2.78 3.85
C ALA A 50 -0.15 -1.45 4.48
N LYS A 51 -1.39 -1.01 4.28
CA LYS A 51 -1.92 0.21 4.91
C LYS A 51 -1.92 0.10 6.43
N ALA A 52 -2.40 -1.03 6.97
CA ALA A 52 -2.41 -1.28 8.41
C ALA A 52 -0.99 -1.32 8.98
N THR A 53 -0.07 -1.99 8.30
CA THR A 53 1.36 -2.04 8.66
C THR A 53 1.99 -0.66 8.71
N LEU A 54 1.74 0.20 7.70
CA LEU A 54 2.24 1.58 7.71
C LEU A 54 1.64 2.40 8.86
N GLN A 55 0.34 2.22 9.16
CA GLN A 55 -0.30 2.90 10.28
C GLN A 55 0.33 2.49 11.62
N GLU A 56 0.45 1.19 11.88
CA GLU A 56 1.07 0.67 13.11
C GLU A 56 2.52 1.16 13.27
N TYR A 57 3.26 1.26 12.16
CA TYR A 57 4.64 1.73 12.20
C TYR A 57 4.75 3.22 12.51
N VAL A 58 3.84 4.05 11.99
CA VAL A 58 3.78 5.48 12.34
C VAL A 58 3.36 5.67 13.79
N ASP A 59 2.36 4.92 14.26
CA ASP A 59 1.88 5.00 15.64
C ASP A 59 2.95 4.60 16.66
N ALA A 60 3.91 3.76 16.25
CA ALA A 60 5.02 3.31 17.08
C ALA A 60 6.28 4.22 17.00
N ASN A 61 6.32 5.20 16.09
CA ASN A 61 7.52 6.00 15.83
C ASN A 61 7.19 7.49 15.59
N ASP A 62 7.33 8.30 16.64
CA ASP A 62 7.02 9.73 16.61
C ASP A 62 7.94 10.56 15.68
N SER A 63 9.11 10.03 15.32
CA SER A 63 10.09 10.72 14.47
C SER A 63 9.77 10.68 12.99
N LEU A 64 8.77 9.90 12.57
CA LEU A 64 8.44 9.70 11.17
C LEU A 64 7.41 10.72 10.68
N HIS A 65 7.49 11.04 9.40
CA HIS A 65 6.54 11.92 8.75
C HIS A 65 5.56 11.12 7.89
N ALA A 66 4.29 11.11 8.27
CA ALA A 66 3.24 10.45 7.52
C ALA A 66 2.48 11.42 6.59
N VAL A 67 2.16 10.94 5.40
CA VAL A 67 1.19 11.56 4.48
C VAL A 67 -0.01 10.63 4.39
N TYR A 68 -1.20 11.18 4.62
CA TYR A 68 -2.48 10.49 4.61
C TYR A 68 -3.22 10.77 3.30
N LEU A 69 -3.93 9.77 2.78
CA LEU A 69 -4.91 9.95 1.72
C LEU A 69 -6.30 10.07 2.34
N LEU A 70 -6.94 11.22 2.15
CA LEU A 70 -8.35 11.46 2.46
C LEU A 70 -9.18 11.23 1.20
N ALA A 71 -10.29 10.53 1.32
CA ALA A 71 -11.26 10.32 0.25
C ALA A 71 -12.67 10.49 0.78
N GLY A 72 -13.47 11.39 0.20
CA GLY A 72 -14.78 11.68 0.75
C GLY A 72 -15.60 12.69 -0.04
N ARG A 73 -16.84 12.91 0.40
CA ARG A 73 -17.72 13.96 -0.12
C ARG A 73 -17.41 15.29 0.55
N VAL A 74 -17.26 16.34 -0.26
CA VAL A 74 -16.95 17.70 0.22
C VAL A 74 -18.21 18.35 0.80
N LYS A 75 -18.09 19.14 1.88
CA LYS A 75 -19.25 19.84 2.46
C LYS A 75 -19.80 20.87 1.49
N GLY A 76 -21.13 20.90 1.34
CA GLY A 76 -21.82 21.85 0.47
C GLY A 76 -21.61 21.59 -1.03
N ASP A 77 -21.04 20.43 -1.39
CA ASP A 77 -20.71 20.06 -2.76
C ASP A 77 -20.94 18.56 -2.97
N ASN A 78 -21.59 18.18 -4.08
CA ASN A 78 -21.87 16.78 -4.37
C ASN A 78 -20.65 16.01 -4.93
N ARG A 79 -19.50 16.66 -5.07
CA ARG A 79 -18.26 16.04 -5.57
C ARG A 79 -17.58 15.17 -4.50
N VAL A 80 -17.01 14.06 -4.97
CA VAL A 80 -16.05 13.26 -4.21
C VAL A 80 -14.64 13.79 -4.50
N GLN A 81 -13.86 14.04 -3.45
CA GLN A 81 -12.49 14.54 -3.55
C GLN A 81 -11.51 13.58 -2.87
N TYR A 82 -10.32 13.51 -3.45
CA TYR A 82 -9.16 12.82 -2.90
C TYR A 82 -8.08 13.85 -2.57
N LYS A 83 -7.45 13.76 -1.40
CA LYS A 83 -6.43 14.71 -0.97
C LYS A 83 -5.31 14.00 -0.20
N LEU A 84 -4.06 14.26 -0.59
CA LEU A 84 -2.90 13.89 0.21
C LEU A 84 -2.59 15.01 1.19
N VAL A 85 -2.43 14.66 2.47
CA VAL A 85 -2.28 15.62 3.57
C VAL A 85 -1.23 15.12 4.56
N GLU A 86 -0.31 15.99 4.96
CA GLU A 86 0.63 15.71 6.06
C GLU A 86 -0.12 15.51 7.38
N ALA A 87 0.42 14.66 8.26
CA ALA A 87 -0.16 14.39 9.59
C ALA A 87 -0.57 15.66 10.35
N ALA A 88 0.28 16.71 10.34
CA ALA A 88 0.04 17.97 11.05
C ALA A 88 -1.20 18.76 10.57
N LYS A 89 -1.68 18.50 9.35
CA LYS A 89 -2.85 19.19 8.75
C LYS A 89 -4.06 18.25 8.61
N LEU A 90 -3.97 17.04 9.15
CA LEU A 90 -4.96 15.99 8.92
C LEU A 90 -6.34 16.37 9.48
N ASP A 91 -6.41 16.84 10.72
CA ASP A 91 -7.67 17.15 11.38
C ASP A 91 -8.36 18.36 10.76
N GLU A 92 -7.60 19.41 10.42
CA GLU A 92 -8.11 20.56 9.67
C GLU A 92 -8.66 20.10 8.30
N ALA A 93 -7.91 19.28 7.56
CA ALA A 93 -8.33 18.82 6.24
C ALA A 93 -9.59 17.94 6.28
N LYS A 94 -9.78 17.12 7.32
CA LYS A 94 -11.00 16.30 7.51
C LYS A 94 -12.25 17.17 7.66
N GLN A 95 -12.15 18.36 8.22
CA GLN A 95 -13.30 19.24 8.43
C GLN A 95 -13.94 19.73 7.13
N ALA A 96 -13.22 19.69 6.00
CA ALA A 96 -13.74 20.05 4.69
C ALA A 96 -14.72 19.00 4.11
N PHE A 97 -14.80 17.81 4.70
CA PHE A 97 -15.60 16.69 4.21
C PHE A 97 -16.84 16.44 5.08
N GLU A 98 -17.96 16.11 4.43
CA GLU A 98 -19.17 15.64 5.11
C GLU A 98 -19.00 14.20 5.60
N SER A 99 -18.42 13.35 4.74
CA SER A 99 -18.03 11.98 5.04
C SER A 99 -16.65 11.71 4.44
N VAL A 100 -15.72 11.20 5.24
CA VAL A 100 -14.32 10.98 4.81
C VAL A 100 -13.78 9.66 5.32
N THR A 101 -13.04 8.97 4.45
CA THR A 101 -12.16 7.86 4.82
C THR A 101 -10.72 8.34 4.76
N CYS A 102 -9.85 7.81 5.64
CA CYS A 102 -8.43 8.15 5.65
C CYS A 102 -7.56 6.93 5.96
N HIS A 103 -6.37 6.89 5.37
CA HIS A 103 -5.31 5.93 5.72
C HIS A 103 -3.94 6.54 5.41
N VAL A 104 -2.88 5.99 6.00
CA VAL A 104 -1.50 6.36 5.65
C VAL A 104 -1.24 5.97 4.20
N TYR A 105 -0.92 6.95 3.38
CA TYR A 105 -0.51 6.75 1.99
C TYR A 105 0.98 6.44 1.90
N SER A 106 1.78 7.18 2.65
CA SER A 106 3.24 7.03 2.68
C SER A 106 3.85 7.49 4.01
N VAL A 107 4.99 6.90 4.35
CA VAL A 107 5.84 7.26 5.49
C VAL A 107 7.18 7.76 4.97
N HIS A 108 7.74 8.78 5.60
CA HIS A 108 8.97 9.44 5.20
C HIS A 108 9.92 9.56 6.39
N ALA A 109 11.22 9.35 6.15
CA ALA A 109 12.28 9.54 7.14
C ALA A 109 12.57 11.02 7.41
N ALA A 110 12.33 11.88 6.41
CA ALA A 110 12.43 13.34 6.52
C ALA A 110 11.09 13.97 6.13
N LYS A 111 10.90 15.25 6.47
CA LYS A 111 9.67 15.96 6.14
C LYS A 111 9.43 15.93 4.62
N PRO A 112 8.23 15.50 4.15
CA PRO A 112 7.92 15.45 2.73
C PRO A 112 7.99 16.85 2.12
N SER A 113 8.78 17.00 1.06
CA SER A 113 8.98 18.27 0.34
C SER A 113 8.07 18.41 -0.88
N SER A 114 7.74 17.31 -1.56
CA SER A 114 6.86 17.31 -2.72
C SER A 114 6.20 15.94 -2.96
N GLY A 115 5.18 15.91 -3.82
CA GLY A 115 4.55 14.67 -4.27
C GLY A 115 5.38 13.89 -5.31
N GLU A 116 6.42 14.51 -5.87
CA GLU A 116 7.23 13.93 -6.95
C GLU A 116 7.99 12.69 -6.48
N ALA A 117 8.60 12.74 -5.29
CA ALA A 117 9.37 11.61 -4.76
C ALA A 117 8.51 10.34 -4.60
N MET A 118 7.25 10.50 -4.15
CA MET A 118 6.29 9.39 -4.05
C MET A 118 5.93 8.83 -5.44
N TRP A 119 5.73 9.71 -6.42
CA TRP A 119 5.43 9.31 -7.79
C TRP A 119 6.61 8.55 -8.40
N SER A 120 7.82 9.10 -8.27
CA SER A 120 9.05 8.50 -8.81
C SER A 120 9.32 7.12 -8.23
N LEU A 121 9.15 6.93 -6.91
CA LEU A 121 9.32 5.63 -6.26
C LEU A 121 8.36 4.58 -6.84
N ASN A 122 7.06 4.90 -6.91
CA ASN A 122 6.06 3.99 -7.46
C ASN A 122 6.29 3.73 -8.96
N HIS A 123 6.66 4.76 -9.71
CA HIS A 123 6.93 4.66 -11.14
C HIS A 123 8.13 3.76 -11.44
N GLN A 124 9.21 3.87 -10.66
CA GLN A 124 10.38 3.01 -10.82
C GLN A 124 10.05 1.53 -10.55
N GLN A 125 9.27 1.24 -9.51
CA GLN A 125 8.83 -0.12 -9.22
C GLN A 125 7.93 -0.67 -10.33
N ASP A 126 6.99 0.14 -10.82
CA ASP A 126 6.13 -0.23 -11.95
C ASP A 126 6.96 -0.57 -13.19
N ARG A 127 7.98 0.24 -13.52
CA ARG A 127 8.88 -0.06 -14.65
C ARG A 127 9.55 -1.42 -14.53
N GLY A 128 9.97 -1.81 -13.32
CA GLY A 128 10.52 -3.15 -13.06
C GLY A 128 9.50 -4.26 -13.34
N LEU A 129 8.26 -4.08 -12.88
CA LEU A 129 7.16 -5.03 -13.15
C LEU A 129 6.80 -5.10 -14.64
N TYR A 130 6.76 -3.96 -15.33
CA TYR A 130 6.51 -3.92 -16.77
C TYR A 130 7.60 -4.66 -17.56
N ALA A 131 8.88 -4.55 -17.15
CA ALA A 131 9.99 -5.24 -17.81
C ALA A 131 9.93 -6.77 -17.68
N GLN A 132 9.19 -7.29 -16.71
CA GLN A 132 8.98 -8.73 -16.49
C GLN A 132 7.79 -9.29 -17.31
N LEU A 133 6.95 -8.42 -17.88
CA LEU A 133 5.77 -8.87 -18.61
C LEU A 133 6.16 -9.75 -19.81
N GLY A 134 5.44 -10.86 -19.96
CA GLY A 134 5.70 -11.86 -21.00
C GLY A 134 6.79 -12.88 -20.66
N ARG A 135 7.56 -12.65 -19.58
CA ARG A 135 8.55 -13.61 -19.05
C ARG A 135 8.01 -14.35 -17.84
N GLU A 136 7.39 -13.60 -16.92
CA GLU A 136 6.90 -14.12 -15.65
C GLU A 136 5.51 -13.54 -15.32
N THR A 137 4.77 -14.23 -14.44
CA THR A 137 3.49 -13.73 -13.93
C THR A 137 3.71 -12.88 -12.69
N ASN A 138 3.35 -11.60 -12.75
CA ASN A 138 3.45 -10.68 -11.63
C ASN A 138 2.11 -10.01 -11.29
N CYS A 139 2.14 -9.13 -10.27
CA CYS A 139 0.95 -8.51 -9.70
C CYS A 139 0.17 -7.59 -10.67
N LEU A 140 0.77 -7.14 -11.77
CA LEU A 140 0.06 -6.36 -12.80
C LEU A 140 -0.92 -7.22 -13.59
N ILE A 141 -0.64 -8.52 -13.71
CA ILE A 141 -1.43 -9.46 -14.53
C ILE A 141 -2.58 -10.07 -13.71
N ASP A 142 -2.29 -10.52 -12.50
CA ASP A 142 -3.25 -11.26 -11.68
C ASP A 142 -3.93 -10.43 -10.58
N ASN A 143 -3.55 -9.16 -10.46
CA ASN A 143 -4.10 -8.23 -9.48
C ASN A 143 -4.05 -8.79 -8.04
N ARG A 144 -3.06 -9.63 -7.72
CA ARG A 144 -3.03 -10.44 -6.48
C ARG A 144 -3.08 -9.60 -5.20
N TRP A 145 -2.52 -8.40 -5.18
CA TRP A 145 -2.46 -7.54 -3.99
C TRP A 145 -3.62 -6.56 -3.85
N SER A 146 -4.49 -6.45 -4.85
CA SER A 146 -5.69 -5.59 -4.77
C SER A 146 -6.82 -6.26 -4.00
N ALA A 147 -7.63 -5.46 -3.31
CA ALA A 147 -8.87 -5.89 -2.68
C ALA A 147 -9.97 -6.24 -3.72
N VAL A 148 -9.88 -5.68 -4.93
CA VAL A 148 -10.88 -5.93 -5.98
C VAL A 148 -10.46 -7.14 -6.80
N LYS A 149 -11.27 -8.21 -6.75
CA LYS A 149 -11.08 -9.40 -7.58
C LYS A 149 -12.16 -9.47 -8.66
N CYS A 150 -11.74 -9.63 -9.91
CA CYS A 150 -12.65 -9.81 -11.03
C CYS A 150 -12.54 -11.24 -11.56
N ARG A 151 -13.59 -12.05 -11.38
CA ARG A 151 -13.61 -13.44 -11.83
C ARG A 151 -13.46 -13.58 -13.35
N GLN A 152 -13.85 -12.57 -14.12
CA GLN A 152 -13.74 -12.55 -15.57
C GLN A 152 -12.36 -12.12 -16.06
N ALA A 153 -11.57 -11.44 -15.23
CA ALA A 153 -10.21 -11.02 -15.54
C ALA A 153 -9.24 -12.19 -15.31
N VAL A 154 -9.25 -13.14 -16.23
CA VAL A 154 -8.37 -14.32 -16.22
C VAL A 154 -7.38 -14.27 -17.37
N LEU A 155 -6.18 -14.80 -17.14
CA LEU A 155 -5.21 -15.06 -18.19
C LEU A 155 -5.81 -16.04 -19.20
N ARG A 156 -6.07 -15.55 -20.42
CA ARG A 156 -6.46 -16.42 -21.53
C ARG A 156 -5.19 -17.07 -22.07
N LYS A 157 -5.14 -18.42 -22.05
CA LYS A 157 -4.13 -19.14 -22.83
C LYS A 157 -4.32 -18.73 -24.28
N GLY A 158 -3.28 -18.18 -24.91
CA GLY A 158 -3.33 -17.78 -26.31
C GLY A 158 -3.89 -18.93 -27.15
N GLY A 159 -4.96 -18.66 -27.91
CA GLY A 159 -5.51 -19.65 -28.83
C GLY A 159 -4.41 -20.07 -29.81
N ARG A 160 -4.27 -21.38 -30.06
CA ARG A 160 -3.49 -21.88 -31.20
C ARG A 160 -3.97 -21.11 -32.43
N LYS A 161 -3.07 -20.40 -33.12
CA LYS A 161 -3.37 -19.94 -34.49
C LYS A 161 -3.79 -21.18 -35.27
N GLN A 162 -5.02 -21.21 -35.75
CA GLN A 162 -5.39 -22.24 -36.72
C GLN A 162 -4.51 -22.03 -37.97
N PRO A 163 -3.99 -23.10 -38.60
CA PRO A 163 -3.26 -22.96 -39.84
C PRO A 163 -4.16 -22.31 -40.87
N GLN A 164 -3.67 -21.26 -41.54
CA GLN A 164 -4.34 -20.71 -42.72
C GLN A 164 -4.37 -21.79 -43.80
N PRO A 165 -5.54 -22.05 -44.43
CA PRO A 165 -5.59 -22.93 -45.59
C PRO A 165 -4.80 -22.31 -46.74
N ALA A 166 -4.10 -23.19 -47.47
CA ALA A 166 -3.15 -22.90 -48.54
C ALA A 166 -3.72 -22.07 -49.68
#